data_AF-A0A843KPU9-F1
#
_entry.id   AF-A0A843KPU9-F1
#
_cell.length_a   1.000
_cell.length_b   1.000
_cell.length_c   1.000
_cell.angle_alpha   90.00
_cell.angle_beta   90.00
_cell.angle_gamma   90.00
#
_symmetry.space_group_name_H-M   'P 1'
#
loop_
_entity.id
_entity.type
_entity.pdbx_description
1 polymer ?
#
loop_
_entity_poly.entity_id
_entity_poly.type
_entity_poly.pdbx_seq_one_letter_code
_entity_poly.pdbx_strand_id
1 'polypeptide(L)'
;MALGVALDLGTSGYRGHLVDLDKKGKILATAITMRHPLPGANIMDHLHFWMENGPDVGHRIVIETVDKLIGTMGAKPEEIERVSVCGNPAQMSMFEKIEIRDLAFAGQSILKRLNVKVPERKAHSLKAEELGMSSVRRTAEVRIPPSIRHEIGADALAMIMKTGLMEKKETCMVTDYGTNAEMGLFYKGELYTGSAAAGPAMEGQSIDFGMLAAPQAISDIALGENGRWYNIVLSDKLHPVRSALVDPRTGEEQRLDGVVARGITGTGTVAAMAIGLETGIIKLPYVDTPDRKIHLTNGIYFGEEDVREAGKATGAIRAGHRTLIEEVGVDDKEIKTMYMAGASGTYVDPIKAQTV
;
A
#
# COMPACT_ATOMS: atom_id res chain seq x y z
N MET A 1 6.57 -22.45 23.40
CA MET A 1 6.91 -21.59 22.25
C MET A 1 6.05 -20.36 22.41
N ALA A 2 6.67 -19.21 22.62
CA ALA A 2 5.94 -17.96 22.73
C ALA A 2 5.54 -17.50 21.31
N LEU A 3 4.23 -17.44 21.02
CA LEU A 3 3.74 -16.98 19.72
C LEU A 3 3.19 -15.56 19.83
N GLY A 4 3.33 -14.82 18.74
CA GLY A 4 2.70 -13.52 18.57
C GLY A 4 1.95 -13.43 17.25
N VAL A 5 1.11 -12.41 17.13
CA VAL A 5 0.45 -12.05 15.88
C VAL A 5 0.80 -10.61 15.53
N ALA A 6 1.24 -10.36 14.30
CA ALA A 6 1.29 -9.02 13.71
C ALA A 6 0.08 -8.85 12.79
N LEU A 7 -0.74 -7.82 13.04
CA LEU A 7 -1.94 -7.49 12.28
C LEU A 7 -1.74 -6.16 11.56
N ASP A 8 -2.06 -6.16 10.27
CA ASP A 8 -2.17 -4.97 9.43
C ASP A 8 -3.64 -4.83 9.01
N LEU A 9 -4.29 -3.78 9.53
CA LEU A 9 -5.69 -3.46 9.32
C LEU A 9 -5.80 -2.45 8.18
N GLY A 10 -5.69 -2.95 6.95
CA GLY A 10 -5.77 -2.15 5.73
C GLY A 10 -7.22 -1.80 5.35
N THR A 11 -7.36 -0.76 4.53
CA THR A 11 -8.67 -0.32 3.98
C THR A 11 -9.25 -1.32 2.98
N SER A 12 -8.41 -2.07 2.27
CA SER A 12 -8.85 -3.08 1.29
C SER A 12 -9.06 -4.46 1.92
N GLY A 13 -8.58 -4.68 3.14
CA GLY A 13 -8.61 -5.96 3.82
C GLY A 13 -7.53 -6.06 4.90
N TYR A 14 -7.59 -7.12 5.70
CA TYR A 14 -6.69 -7.35 6.81
C TYR A 14 -5.67 -8.42 6.47
N ARG A 15 -4.45 -8.23 6.94
CA ARG A 15 -3.36 -9.20 6.83
C ARG A 15 -2.83 -9.52 8.23
N GLY A 16 -2.57 -10.79 8.46
CA GLY A 16 -2.03 -11.26 9.72
C GLY A 16 -0.86 -12.22 9.52
N HIS A 17 0.13 -12.10 10.40
CA HIS A 17 1.27 -13.00 10.48
C HIS A 17 1.34 -13.63 11.88
N LEU A 18 1.30 -14.96 11.94
CA LEU A 18 1.68 -15.70 13.14
C LEU A 18 3.21 -15.77 13.20
N VAL A 19 3.80 -15.35 14.31
CA VAL A 19 5.25 -15.25 14.48
C VAL A 19 5.75 -16.02 15.70
N ASP A 20 6.94 -16.62 15.55
CA ASP A 20 7.69 -17.24 16.64
C ASP A 20 8.52 -16.16 17.37
N LEU A 21 8.10 -15.80 18.59
CA LEU A 21 8.75 -14.75 19.38
C LEU A 21 10.14 -15.19 19.86
N ASP A 22 10.34 -16.49 20.07
CA ASP A 22 11.63 -17.06 20.49
C ASP A 22 12.65 -17.04 19.34
N LYS A 23 12.19 -16.91 18.08
CA LYS A 23 13.04 -16.88 16.87
C LYS A 23 13.01 -15.54 16.14
N LYS A 24 13.16 -14.44 16.89
CA LYS A 24 13.24 -13.07 16.35
C LYS A 24 12.05 -12.72 15.43
N GLY A 25 10.86 -13.20 15.75
CA GLY A 25 9.65 -12.93 14.97
C GLY A 25 9.59 -13.67 13.62
N LYS A 26 10.18 -14.87 13.52
CA LYS A 26 10.07 -15.69 12.31
C LYS A 26 8.59 -15.93 11.98
N ILE A 27 8.18 -15.59 10.77
CA ILE A 27 6.81 -15.82 10.28
C ILE A 27 6.59 -17.33 10.11
N LEU A 28 5.56 -17.85 10.76
CA LEU A 28 5.13 -19.24 10.72
C LEU A 28 3.95 -19.45 9.77
N ALA A 29 3.02 -18.50 9.76
CA ALA A 29 1.84 -18.52 8.91
C ALA A 29 1.44 -17.10 8.50
N THR A 30 0.75 -16.99 7.36
CA THR A 30 0.17 -15.74 6.87
C THR A 30 -1.29 -16.01 6.52
N ALA A 31 -2.17 -15.11 6.93
CA ALA A 31 -3.57 -15.11 6.50
C ALA A 31 -3.96 -13.72 6.02
N ILE A 32 -4.89 -13.65 5.06
CA ILE A 32 -5.42 -12.40 4.53
C ILE A 32 -6.94 -12.50 4.39
N THR A 33 -7.63 -11.36 4.50
CA THR A 33 -9.01 -11.24 4.02
C THR A 33 -9.00 -10.80 2.55
N MET A 34 -10.01 -11.21 1.79
CA MET A 34 -10.16 -10.78 0.39
C MET A 34 -10.76 -9.38 0.25
N ARG A 35 -11.41 -8.89 1.33
CA ARG A 35 -12.10 -7.60 1.39
C ARG A 35 -12.05 -7.05 2.82
N HIS A 36 -12.33 -5.78 2.96
CA HIS A 36 -12.59 -5.15 4.24
C HIS A 36 -13.83 -5.76 4.92
N PRO A 37 -13.83 -5.94 6.26
CA PRO A 37 -14.98 -6.51 6.97
C PRO A 37 -16.23 -5.62 6.99
N LEU A 38 -16.04 -4.29 7.04
CA LEU A 38 -17.16 -3.34 6.95
C LEU A 38 -17.49 -3.07 5.47
N PRO A 39 -18.79 -2.98 5.11
CA PRO A 39 -19.21 -2.64 3.75
C PRO A 39 -18.65 -1.30 3.26
N GLY A 40 -18.23 -1.26 1.99
CA GLY A 40 -17.69 -0.04 1.37
C GLY A 40 -16.50 -0.33 0.46
N ALA A 41 -16.26 0.57 -0.50
CA ALA A 41 -15.11 0.51 -1.41
C ALA A 41 -13.92 1.32 -0.89
N ASN A 42 -14.15 2.31 -0.01
CA ASN A 42 -13.11 3.18 0.54
C ASN A 42 -13.35 3.45 2.04
N ILE A 43 -12.40 4.17 2.67
CA ILE A 43 -12.45 4.47 4.10
C ILE A 43 -13.67 5.29 4.52
N MET A 44 -14.14 6.21 3.67
CA MET A 44 -15.31 7.03 3.98
C MET A 44 -16.58 6.18 4.04
N ASP A 45 -16.71 5.18 3.17
CA ASP A 45 -17.82 4.23 3.22
C ASP A 45 -17.82 3.43 4.53
N HIS A 46 -16.63 3.03 5.02
CA HIS A 46 -16.51 2.32 6.30
C HIS A 46 -16.88 3.20 7.49
N LEU A 47 -16.42 4.45 7.49
CA LEU A 47 -16.78 5.44 8.50
C LEU A 47 -18.29 5.73 8.47
N HIS A 48 -18.89 5.82 7.28
CA HIS A 48 -20.33 5.99 7.10
C HIS A 48 -21.10 4.79 7.68
N PHE A 49 -20.73 3.57 7.31
CA PHE A 49 -21.34 2.36 7.86
C PHE A 49 -21.27 2.32 9.38
N TRP A 50 -20.11 2.66 9.95
CA TRP A 50 -19.91 2.73 11.39
C TRP A 50 -20.83 3.76 12.06
N MET A 51 -20.95 4.96 11.48
CA MET A 51 -21.82 6.02 12.02
C MET A 51 -23.31 5.66 11.93
N GLU A 52 -23.73 4.97 10.88
CA GLU A 52 -25.13 4.55 10.71
C GLU A 52 -25.52 3.38 11.61
N ASN A 53 -24.64 2.39 11.77
CA ASN A 53 -24.96 1.15 12.48
C ASN A 53 -24.48 1.14 13.94
N GLY A 54 -23.66 2.11 14.32
CA GLY A 54 -23.14 2.29 15.66
C GLY A 54 -21.86 1.50 15.95
N PRO A 55 -21.07 1.95 16.95
CA PRO A 55 -19.76 1.40 17.25
C PRO A 55 -19.78 -0.05 17.72
N ASP A 56 -20.85 -0.50 18.39
CA ASP A 56 -20.99 -1.88 18.85
C ASP A 56 -21.04 -2.87 17.68
N VAL A 57 -21.81 -2.54 16.64
CA VAL A 57 -21.97 -3.38 15.45
C VAL A 57 -20.68 -3.40 14.65
N GLY A 58 -20.12 -2.22 14.36
CA GLY A 58 -18.87 -2.09 13.61
C GLY A 58 -17.70 -2.82 14.28
N HIS A 59 -17.47 -2.56 15.57
CA HIS A 59 -16.39 -3.19 16.31
C HIS A 59 -16.53 -4.71 16.38
N ARG A 60 -17.73 -5.23 16.64
CA ARG A 60 -17.96 -6.68 16.65
C ARG A 60 -17.60 -7.33 15.31
N ILE A 61 -17.99 -6.72 14.19
CA ILE A 61 -17.67 -7.25 12.85
C ILE A 61 -16.14 -7.25 12.63
N VAL A 62 -15.45 -6.18 13.03
CA VAL A 62 -13.98 -6.06 12.96
C VAL A 62 -13.30 -7.16 13.78
N ILE A 63 -13.67 -7.31 15.06
CA ILE A 63 -13.05 -8.29 15.98
C ILE A 63 -13.36 -9.74 15.56
N GLU A 64 -14.60 -10.05 15.17
CA GLU A 64 -14.94 -11.38 14.66
C GLU A 64 -14.13 -11.73 13.39
N THR A 65 -13.83 -10.72 12.56
CA THR A 65 -13.00 -10.92 11.36
C THR A 65 -11.55 -11.17 11.74
N VAL A 66 -11.00 -10.39 12.68
CA VAL A 66 -9.66 -10.60 13.22
C VAL A 66 -9.54 -12.00 13.85
N ASP A 67 -10.53 -12.43 14.63
CA ASP A 67 -10.54 -13.76 15.26
C ASP A 67 -10.58 -14.89 14.22
N LYS A 68 -11.43 -14.76 13.20
CA LYS A 68 -11.46 -15.71 12.07
C LYS A 68 -10.11 -15.74 11.36
N LEU A 69 -9.53 -14.59 11.08
CA LEU A 69 -8.22 -14.46 10.41
C LEU A 69 -7.13 -15.19 11.20
N ILE A 70 -7.01 -14.93 12.50
CA ILE A 70 -6.03 -15.58 13.38
C ILE A 70 -6.31 -17.10 13.47
N GLY A 71 -7.58 -17.51 13.57
CA GLY A 71 -7.97 -18.91 13.61
C GLY A 71 -7.51 -19.73 12.40
N THR A 72 -7.42 -19.11 11.21
CA THR A 72 -6.91 -19.80 10.01
C THR A 72 -5.41 -20.10 10.05
N MET A 73 -4.64 -19.48 10.96
CA MET A 73 -3.19 -19.67 11.08
C MET A 73 -2.80 -20.93 11.86
N GLY A 74 -3.76 -21.61 12.50
CA GLY A 74 -3.59 -22.95 13.07
C GLY A 74 -2.89 -23.02 14.43
N ALA A 75 -2.62 -21.89 15.09
CA ALA A 75 -2.12 -21.87 16.48
C ALA A 75 -3.27 -21.97 17.49
N LYS A 76 -3.01 -22.53 18.68
CA LYS A 76 -3.98 -22.51 19.76
C LYS A 76 -4.01 -21.13 20.42
N PRO A 77 -5.18 -20.59 20.81
CA PRO A 77 -5.28 -19.28 21.44
C PRO A 77 -4.31 -19.10 22.62
N GLU A 78 -4.13 -20.12 23.46
CA GLU A 78 -3.28 -20.06 24.65
C GLU A 78 -1.80 -19.87 24.32
N GLU A 79 -1.35 -20.21 23.11
CA GLU A 79 0.05 -20.07 22.67
C GLU A 79 0.38 -18.65 22.22
N ILE A 80 -0.65 -17.86 21.85
CA ILE A 80 -0.50 -16.49 21.37
C ILE A 80 -0.58 -15.53 22.55
N GLU A 81 0.56 -14.97 22.96
CA GLU A 81 0.68 -14.10 24.14
C GLU A 81 0.78 -12.61 23.82
N ARG A 82 1.02 -12.26 22.56
CA ARG A 82 1.15 -10.85 22.12
C ARG A 82 0.55 -10.64 20.73
N VAL A 83 -0.16 -9.53 20.58
CA VAL A 83 -0.65 -9.04 19.30
C VAL A 83 -0.09 -7.63 19.09
N SER A 84 0.44 -7.33 17.91
CA SER A 84 0.79 -5.97 17.51
C SER A 84 -0.07 -5.59 16.33
N VAL A 85 -0.71 -4.43 16.41
CA VAL A 85 -1.67 -3.97 15.40
C VAL A 85 -1.10 -2.76 14.66
N CYS A 86 -1.47 -2.61 13.40
CA CYS A 86 -1.01 -1.57 12.50
C CYS A 86 -2.15 -1.20 11.55
N GLY A 87 -2.18 0.05 11.09
CA GLY A 87 -3.20 0.57 10.18
C GLY A 87 -3.37 2.09 10.33
N ASN A 88 -4.17 2.67 9.44
CA ASN A 88 -4.46 4.10 9.48
C ASN A 88 -5.32 4.46 10.71
N PRO A 89 -5.43 5.76 11.08
CA PRO A 89 -6.11 6.16 12.30
C PRO A 89 -7.57 5.72 12.40
N ALA A 90 -8.27 5.62 11.27
CA ALA A 90 -9.66 5.18 11.23
C ALA A 90 -9.79 3.68 11.51
N GLN A 91 -8.94 2.86 10.90
CA GLN A 91 -8.90 1.41 11.14
C GLN A 91 -8.53 1.09 12.58
N MET A 92 -7.51 1.76 13.13
CA MET A 92 -7.12 1.63 14.53
C MET A 92 -8.26 2.04 15.48
N SER A 93 -8.92 3.17 15.18
CA SER A 93 -10.02 3.65 16.03
C SER A 93 -11.24 2.71 16.02
N MET A 94 -11.55 2.10 14.88
CA MET A 94 -12.61 1.10 14.75
C MET A 94 -12.25 -0.20 15.47
N PHE A 95 -10.98 -0.63 15.38
CA PHE A 95 -10.46 -1.77 16.11
C PHE A 95 -10.54 -1.56 17.63
N GLU A 96 -10.20 -0.38 18.13
CA GLU A 96 -10.24 -0.05 19.56
C GLU A 96 -11.63 0.37 20.07
N LYS A 97 -12.62 0.53 19.17
CA LYS A 97 -13.97 1.02 19.47
C LYS A 97 -13.97 2.41 20.14
N ILE A 98 -13.16 3.32 19.63
CA ILE A 98 -13.12 4.72 20.09
C ILE A 98 -13.85 5.66 19.11
N GLU A 99 -13.97 6.94 19.47
CA GLU A 99 -14.64 7.95 18.63
C GLU A 99 -13.91 8.13 17.28
N ILE A 100 -14.68 8.21 16.20
CA ILE A 100 -14.17 8.31 14.82
C ILE A 100 -14.68 9.53 14.06
N ARG A 101 -15.66 10.27 14.60
CA ARG A 101 -16.31 11.37 13.86
C ARG A 101 -15.36 12.50 13.49
N ASP A 102 -14.25 12.65 14.21
CA ASP A 102 -13.18 13.59 13.86
C ASP A 102 -12.41 13.22 12.59
N LEU A 103 -12.44 11.94 12.20
CA LEU A 103 -11.86 11.42 10.96
C LEU A 103 -12.85 11.49 9.79
N ALA A 104 -14.16 11.44 10.07
CA ALA A 104 -15.20 11.49 9.05
C ALA A 104 -15.57 12.92 8.61
N PHE A 105 -15.46 13.91 9.50
CA PHE A 105 -15.84 15.29 9.19
C PHE A 105 -14.62 16.20 9.08
N ALA A 106 -14.43 16.79 7.90
CA ALA A 106 -13.47 17.86 7.70
C ALA A 106 -13.96 19.17 8.36
N GLY A 107 -13.16 19.73 9.27
CA GLY A 107 -13.34 21.08 9.81
C GLY A 107 -13.87 21.15 11.25
N GLN A 108 -13.24 22.01 12.05
CA GLN A 108 -13.53 22.15 13.49
C GLN A 108 -14.96 22.64 13.79
N SER A 109 -15.63 23.33 12.87
CA SER A 109 -16.99 23.86 13.06
C SER A 109 -18.02 22.74 13.18
N ILE A 110 -17.93 21.71 12.34
CA ILE A 110 -18.83 20.56 12.36
C ILE A 110 -18.59 19.73 13.63
N LEU A 111 -17.33 19.51 14.00
CA LEU A 111 -16.98 18.76 15.21
C LEU A 111 -17.52 19.44 16.48
N LYS A 112 -17.41 20.78 16.57
CA LYS A 112 -18.00 21.55 17.67
C LYS A 112 -19.53 21.45 17.68
N ARG A 113 -20.18 21.58 16.52
CA ARG A 113 -21.64 21.49 16.40
C ARG A 113 -22.16 20.11 16.81
N LEU A 114 -21.42 19.04 16.50
CA LEU A 114 -21.77 17.67 16.84
C LEU A 114 -21.26 17.24 18.23
N ASN A 115 -20.65 18.17 18.99
CA ASN A 115 -20.04 17.94 20.30
C ASN A 115 -19.09 16.72 20.31
N VAL A 116 -18.27 16.59 19.26
CA VAL A 116 -17.32 15.49 19.10
C VAL A 116 -16.11 15.75 20.00
N LYS A 117 -15.85 14.83 20.92
CA LYS A 117 -14.61 14.82 21.70
C LYS A 117 -13.56 14.00 20.95
N VAL A 118 -12.59 14.70 20.36
CA VAL A 118 -11.47 14.06 19.65
C VAL A 118 -10.66 13.20 20.63
N PRO A 119 -10.49 11.90 20.37
CA PRO A 119 -9.72 11.03 21.26
C PRO A 119 -8.21 11.28 21.10
N GLU A 120 -7.45 11.07 22.17
CA GLU A 120 -6.00 11.01 22.09
C GLU A 120 -5.56 9.64 21.59
N ARG A 121 -5.02 9.56 20.38
CA ARG A 121 -4.54 8.31 19.76
C ARG A 121 -3.07 8.03 20.11
N LYS A 122 -2.79 7.94 21.42
CA LYS A 122 -1.45 7.68 21.97
C LYS A 122 -1.13 6.20 21.97
N ALA A 123 0.17 5.87 21.91
CA ALA A 123 0.64 4.51 22.04
C ALA A 123 0.26 3.94 23.42
N HIS A 124 -0.31 2.73 23.44
CA HIS A 124 -0.65 2.04 24.67
C HIS A 124 -0.79 0.52 24.43
N SER A 125 -1.01 -0.23 25.51
CA SER A 125 -1.28 -1.66 25.46
C SER A 125 -2.61 -1.95 26.16
N LEU A 126 -3.37 -2.89 25.60
CA LEU A 126 -4.61 -3.44 26.14
C LEU A 126 -4.45 -4.95 26.32
N LYS A 127 -5.32 -5.58 27.10
CA LYS A 127 -5.49 -7.03 27.04
C LYS A 127 -6.46 -7.40 25.92
N ALA A 128 -6.22 -8.54 25.28
CA ALA A 128 -7.08 -9.07 24.23
C ALA A 128 -8.56 -9.18 24.64
N GLU A 129 -8.84 -9.53 25.90
CA GLU A 129 -10.21 -9.62 26.42
C GLU A 129 -10.94 -8.26 26.50
N GLU A 130 -10.22 -7.15 26.63
CA GLU A 130 -10.81 -5.80 26.66
C GLU A 130 -11.37 -5.40 25.28
N LEU A 131 -10.81 -5.98 24.22
CA LEU A 131 -11.25 -5.83 22.83
C LEU A 131 -12.23 -6.92 22.39
N GLY A 132 -12.56 -7.88 23.27
CA GLY A 132 -13.43 -9.01 22.93
C GLY A 132 -12.79 -10.07 22.01
N MET A 133 -11.47 -10.09 21.87
CA MET A 133 -10.77 -11.10 21.08
C MET A 133 -10.80 -12.47 21.77
N SER A 134 -11.00 -13.53 20.99
CA SER A 134 -11.15 -14.92 21.47
C SER A 134 -10.18 -15.91 20.83
N SER A 135 -9.55 -15.55 19.72
CA SER A 135 -8.57 -16.37 18.98
C SER A 135 -7.15 -16.33 19.55
N VAL A 136 -6.95 -15.61 20.66
CA VAL A 136 -5.68 -15.44 21.36
C VAL A 136 -5.87 -15.61 22.87
N ARG A 137 -4.78 -15.71 23.63
CA ARG A 137 -4.86 -15.78 25.09
C ARG A 137 -5.61 -14.54 25.60
N ARG A 138 -6.56 -14.71 26.50
CA ARG A 138 -7.36 -13.59 27.05
C ARG A 138 -6.52 -12.44 27.61
N THR A 139 -5.40 -12.80 28.26
CA THR A 139 -4.44 -11.85 28.84
C THR A 139 -3.33 -11.45 27.88
N ALA A 140 -3.42 -11.80 26.60
CA ALA A 140 -2.43 -11.42 25.60
C ALA A 140 -2.33 -9.89 25.54
N GLU A 141 -1.10 -9.40 25.46
CA GLU A 141 -0.82 -7.98 25.30
C GLU A 141 -1.13 -7.57 23.86
N VAL A 142 -2.10 -6.69 23.65
CA VAL A 142 -2.39 -6.06 22.35
C VAL A 142 -1.74 -4.69 22.35
N ARG A 143 -0.74 -4.51 21.48
CA ARG A 143 0.01 -3.26 21.34
C ARG A 143 -0.61 -2.38 20.26
N ILE A 144 -0.97 -1.17 20.66
CA ILE A 144 -1.54 -0.13 19.83
C ILE A 144 -0.46 0.95 19.61
N PRO A 145 0.08 1.09 18.38
CA PRO A 145 0.97 2.20 18.06
C PRO A 145 0.22 3.53 18.02
N PRO A 146 0.92 4.68 18.15
CA PRO A 146 0.28 5.97 18.12
C PRO A 146 -0.17 6.34 16.70
N SER A 147 -1.13 7.25 16.59
CA SER A 147 -1.39 8.00 15.36
C SER A 147 -0.91 9.44 15.55
N ILE A 148 -0.01 9.92 14.69
CA ILE A 148 0.61 11.26 14.85
C ILE A 148 -0.38 12.35 14.42
N ARG A 149 -1.09 12.12 13.31
CA ARG A 149 -2.13 12.98 12.75
C ARG A 149 -3.20 12.12 12.08
N HIS A 150 -4.24 12.75 11.52
CA HIS A 150 -5.28 12.06 10.75
C HIS A 150 -4.74 11.31 9.53
N GLU A 151 -3.65 11.79 8.94
CA GLU A 151 -3.04 11.22 7.72
C GLU A 151 -1.82 10.33 8.00
N ILE A 152 -1.23 10.41 9.20
CA ILE A 152 -0.01 9.65 9.57
C ILE A 152 -0.37 8.69 10.71
N GLY A 153 -0.75 7.47 10.31
CA GLY A 153 -1.17 6.38 11.19
C GLY A 153 -0.03 5.45 11.63
N ALA A 154 -0.43 4.34 12.23
CA ALA A 154 0.49 3.31 12.71
C ALA A 154 1.18 2.58 11.55
N ASP A 155 0.54 2.50 10.39
CA ASP A 155 1.07 2.04 9.10
C ASP A 155 2.27 2.84 8.63
N ALA A 156 2.13 4.17 8.53
CA ALA A 156 3.23 5.05 8.15
C ALA A 156 4.40 4.93 9.16
N LEU A 157 4.09 4.85 10.46
CA LEU A 157 5.12 4.65 11.49
C LEU A 157 5.80 3.29 11.36
N ALA A 158 5.05 2.21 11.11
CA ALA A 158 5.61 0.88 10.92
C ALA A 158 6.54 0.83 9.70
N MET A 159 6.15 1.50 8.60
CA MET A 159 6.99 1.70 7.43
C MET A 159 8.31 2.41 7.82
N ILE A 160 8.23 3.57 8.47
CA ILE A 160 9.41 4.34 8.92
C ILE A 160 10.32 3.48 9.81
N MET A 161 9.76 2.80 10.82
CA MET A 161 10.51 1.92 11.71
C MET A 161 11.18 0.77 10.96
N LYS A 162 10.49 0.17 9.98
CA LYS A 162 11.00 -0.97 9.23
C LYS A 162 12.22 -0.61 8.38
N THR A 163 12.29 0.62 7.86
CA THR A 163 13.44 1.08 7.07
C THR A 163 14.73 1.26 7.90
N GLY A 164 14.60 1.50 9.21
CA GLY A 164 15.72 1.93 10.05
C GLY A 164 16.30 3.30 9.65
N LEU A 165 15.56 4.12 8.88
CA LEU A 165 16.07 5.39 8.36
C LEU A 165 16.48 6.38 9.47
N MET A 166 15.80 6.32 10.63
CA MET A 166 16.11 7.19 11.77
C MET A 166 17.46 6.87 12.44
N GLU A 167 18.05 5.71 12.12
CA GLU A 167 19.36 5.29 12.61
C GLU A 167 20.49 5.67 11.64
N LYS A 168 20.15 6.23 10.47
CA LYS A 168 21.11 6.61 9.43
C LYS A 168 21.73 7.98 9.74
N LYS A 169 22.92 8.20 9.20
CA LYS A 169 23.58 9.52 9.23
C LYS A 169 23.27 10.36 8.00
N GLU A 170 22.87 9.70 6.92
CA GLU A 170 22.56 10.35 5.65
C GLU A 170 21.10 10.78 5.59
N THR A 171 20.78 11.71 4.71
CA THR A 171 19.40 12.11 4.44
C THR A 171 18.69 10.98 3.70
N CYS A 172 17.59 10.50 4.27
CA CYS A 172 16.82 9.38 3.73
C CYS A 172 15.36 9.78 3.55
N MET A 173 14.73 9.29 2.49
CA MET A 173 13.29 9.42 2.28
C MET A 173 12.63 8.05 2.24
N VAL A 174 11.41 7.94 2.71
CA VAL A 174 10.55 6.77 2.55
C VAL A 174 9.20 7.20 2.00
N THR A 175 8.61 6.37 1.15
CA THR A 175 7.26 6.60 0.61
C THR A 175 6.52 5.29 0.45
N ASP A 176 5.29 5.24 0.97
CA ASP A 176 4.32 4.22 0.65
C ASP A 176 3.68 4.57 -0.70
N TYR A 177 3.77 3.68 -1.69
CA TYR A 177 3.13 3.87 -2.99
C TYR A 177 1.71 3.32 -2.95
N GLY A 178 0.85 4.05 -2.26
CA GLY A 178 -0.60 3.83 -2.24
C GLY A 178 -1.36 5.08 -2.69
N THR A 179 -2.69 4.98 -2.65
CA THR A 179 -3.61 6.06 -3.07
C THR A 179 -3.32 7.43 -2.43
N ASN A 180 -2.91 7.47 -1.15
CA ASN A 180 -2.60 8.71 -0.41
C ASN A 180 -1.10 8.97 -0.25
N ALA A 181 -0.25 8.10 -0.78
CA ALA A 181 1.20 8.14 -0.71
C ALA A 181 1.78 8.79 0.57
N GLU A 182 1.75 8.08 1.70
CA GLU A 182 2.40 8.57 2.92
C GLU A 182 3.92 8.55 2.77
N MET A 183 4.58 9.60 3.25
CA MET A 183 6.02 9.78 3.08
C MET A 183 6.69 10.38 4.31
N GLY A 184 7.98 10.05 4.47
CA GLY A 184 8.82 10.55 5.55
C GLY A 184 10.21 10.91 5.03
N LEU A 185 10.69 12.12 5.34
CA LEU A 185 12.04 12.58 5.06
C LEU A 185 12.79 12.74 6.40
N PHE A 186 13.89 12.03 6.55
CA PHE A 186 14.74 12.12 7.72
C PHE A 186 16.00 12.91 7.41
N TYR A 187 16.24 13.93 8.23
CA TYR A 187 17.34 14.86 8.07
C TYR A 187 17.85 15.29 9.45
N LYS A 188 19.14 15.08 9.70
CA LYS A 188 19.86 15.56 10.92
C LYS A 188 19.15 15.25 12.25
N GLY A 189 18.54 14.07 12.36
CA GLY A 189 17.86 13.63 13.58
C GLY A 189 16.39 14.02 13.67
N GLU A 190 15.86 14.74 12.69
CA GLU A 190 14.45 15.10 12.60
C GLU A 190 13.76 14.33 11.47
N LEU A 191 12.49 13.99 11.69
CA LEU A 191 11.63 13.32 10.74
C LEU A 191 10.49 14.25 10.33
N TYR A 192 10.41 14.54 9.04
CA TYR A 192 9.36 15.31 8.42
C TYR A 192 8.44 14.37 7.67
N THR A 193 7.12 14.48 7.88
CA THR A 193 6.14 13.57 7.29
C THR A 193 5.17 14.34 6.42
N GLY A 194 4.72 13.71 5.33
CA GLY A 194 3.68 14.24 4.46
C GLY A 194 2.85 13.13 3.86
N SER A 195 1.79 13.50 3.17
CA SER A 195 0.94 12.62 2.37
C SER A 195 0.54 13.38 1.10
N ALA A 196 0.40 12.66 -0.01
CA ALA A 196 -0.01 13.22 -1.29
C ALA A 196 -1.11 12.36 -1.89
N ALA A 197 -2.25 12.97 -2.25
CA ALA A 197 -3.34 12.28 -2.95
C ALA A 197 -2.91 11.88 -4.37
N ALA A 198 -2.23 10.74 -4.49
CA ALA A 198 -1.71 10.20 -5.75
C ALA A 198 -2.80 9.56 -6.60
N GLY A 199 -3.84 9.03 -5.95
CA GLY A 199 -4.85 8.23 -6.64
C GLY A 199 -4.37 6.79 -6.87
N PRO A 200 -5.26 5.91 -7.33
CA PRO A 200 -5.05 4.47 -7.23
C PRO A 200 -4.32 3.87 -8.46
N ALA A 201 -3.85 4.70 -9.39
CA ALA A 201 -3.13 4.27 -10.59
C ALA A 201 -1.90 3.41 -10.26
N MET A 202 -1.18 3.76 -9.19
CA MET A 202 -0.01 3.01 -8.71
C MET A 202 -0.37 1.67 -8.05
N GLU A 203 -1.65 1.39 -7.83
CA GLU A 203 -2.17 0.09 -7.38
C GLU A 203 -2.78 -0.71 -8.55
N GLY A 204 -2.74 -0.17 -9.77
CA GLY A 204 -3.38 -0.77 -10.94
C GLY A 204 -4.89 -0.53 -11.00
N GLN A 205 -5.45 0.44 -10.28
CA GLN A 205 -6.84 0.87 -10.50
C GLN A 205 -6.87 2.11 -11.39
N SER A 206 -7.99 2.42 -12.04
CA SER A 206 -8.09 3.52 -13.02
C SER A 206 -7.15 3.40 -14.22
N ILE A 207 -6.64 2.19 -14.47
CA ILE A 207 -5.89 1.82 -15.68
C ILE A 207 -6.75 0.80 -16.43
N ASP A 208 -6.89 0.91 -17.76
CA ASP A 208 -7.83 0.15 -18.59
C ASP A 208 -7.74 -1.38 -18.37
N PHE A 209 -6.52 -1.92 -18.31
CA PHE A 209 -6.24 -3.33 -17.98
C PHE A 209 -5.61 -3.50 -16.60
N GLY A 210 -5.77 -2.50 -15.75
CA GLY A 210 -5.19 -2.46 -14.43
C GLY A 210 -5.71 -3.57 -13.52
N MET A 211 -4.80 -4.19 -12.76
CA MET A 211 -5.15 -5.17 -11.73
C MET A 211 -4.12 -5.20 -10.60
N LEU A 212 -4.53 -5.70 -9.43
CA LEU A 212 -3.60 -6.00 -8.35
C LEU A 212 -2.60 -7.09 -8.76
N ALA A 213 -1.45 -7.12 -8.09
CA ALA A 213 -0.45 -8.16 -8.29
C ALA A 213 -1.05 -9.55 -7.97
N ALA A 214 -1.22 -10.35 -9.03
CA ALA A 214 -1.76 -11.70 -8.98
C ALA A 214 -1.14 -12.52 -10.12
N PRO A 215 -1.32 -13.86 -10.13
CA PRO A 215 -0.89 -14.67 -11.26
C PRO A 215 -1.40 -14.10 -12.58
N GLN A 216 -0.51 -14.08 -13.57
CA GLN A 216 -0.72 -13.58 -14.92
C GLN A 216 -0.90 -12.06 -15.05
N ALA A 217 -0.56 -11.28 -14.03
CA ALA A 217 -0.43 -9.84 -14.17
C ALA A 217 0.95 -9.47 -14.77
N ILE A 218 0.99 -8.51 -15.70
CA ILE A 218 2.22 -7.89 -16.18
C ILE A 218 2.78 -7.04 -15.04
N SER A 219 3.90 -7.47 -14.48
CA SER A 219 4.55 -6.81 -13.34
C SER A 219 5.62 -5.81 -13.73
N ASP A 220 6.22 -5.98 -14.90
CA ASP A 220 7.31 -5.14 -15.38
C ASP A 220 7.44 -5.22 -16.91
N ILE A 221 8.13 -4.24 -17.49
CA ILE A 221 8.45 -4.14 -18.91
C ILE A 221 9.92 -3.79 -19.03
N ALA A 222 10.63 -4.46 -19.94
CA ALA A 222 12.03 -4.17 -20.20
C ALA A 222 12.29 -4.01 -21.70
N LEU A 223 13.31 -3.22 -22.06
CA LEU A 223 13.78 -3.13 -23.43
C LEU A 223 14.26 -4.50 -23.91
N GLY A 224 13.80 -4.90 -25.10
CA GLY A 224 14.28 -6.05 -25.84
C GLY A 224 15.00 -5.63 -27.11
N GLU A 225 15.11 -6.56 -28.05
CA GLU A 225 15.82 -6.36 -29.31
C GLU A 225 14.94 -5.65 -30.36
N ASN A 226 15.57 -4.91 -31.27
CA ASN A 226 14.91 -4.28 -32.43
C ASN A 226 13.70 -3.37 -32.07
N GLY A 227 13.77 -2.69 -30.92
CA GLY A 227 12.70 -1.79 -30.45
C GLY A 227 11.49 -2.51 -29.84
N ARG A 228 11.54 -3.83 -29.71
CA ARG A 228 10.50 -4.63 -29.01
C ARG A 228 10.75 -4.66 -27.51
N TRP A 229 9.71 -4.95 -26.73
CA TRP A 229 9.73 -4.94 -25.28
C TRP A 229 9.44 -6.33 -24.69
N TYR A 230 10.26 -6.75 -23.73
CA TYR A 230 9.95 -7.90 -22.90
C TYR A 230 8.80 -7.57 -21.95
N ASN A 231 7.72 -8.33 -22.05
CA ASN A 231 6.58 -8.28 -21.13
C ASN A 231 6.83 -9.29 -20.01
N ILE A 232 7.04 -8.80 -18.79
CA ILE A 232 7.35 -9.63 -17.63
C ILE A 232 6.06 -9.87 -16.86
N VAL A 233 5.66 -11.13 -16.74
CA VAL A 233 4.36 -11.56 -16.22
C VAL A 233 4.56 -12.45 -15.01
N LEU A 234 3.70 -12.33 -14.00
CA LEU A 234 3.76 -13.16 -12.80
C LEU A 234 3.23 -14.57 -13.08
N SER A 235 3.98 -15.60 -12.70
CA SER A 235 3.50 -16.99 -12.73
C SER A 235 2.49 -17.30 -11.61
N ASP A 236 1.96 -18.53 -11.56
CA ASP A 236 1.09 -19.01 -10.46
C ASP A 236 1.74 -18.93 -9.08
N LYS A 237 3.07 -18.93 -9.04
CA LYS A 237 3.86 -18.75 -7.82
C LYS A 237 4.30 -17.30 -7.58
N LEU A 238 3.76 -16.36 -8.37
CA LEU A 238 4.12 -14.94 -8.37
C LEU A 238 5.60 -14.66 -8.69
N HIS A 239 6.30 -15.60 -9.32
CA HIS A 239 7.62 -15.33 -9.85
C HIS A 239 7.51 -14.60 -11.20
N PRO A 240 8.25 -13.50 -11.43
CA PRO A 240 8.26 -12.79 -12.70
C PRO A 240 8.95 -13.63 -13.78
N VAL A 241 8.30 -13.78 -14.94
CA VAL A 241 8.84 -14.48 -16.11
C VAL A 241 8.69 -13.61 -17.36
N ARG A 242 9.68 -13.66 -18.27
CA ARG A 242 9.57 -13.01 -19.58
C ARG A 242 8.60 -13.82 -20.45
N SER A 243 7.33 -13.41 -20.48
CA SER A 243 6.27 -14.13 -21.19
C SER A 243 6.34 -13.96 -22.70
N ALA A 244 6.59 -12.73 -23.16
CA ALA A 244 6.59 -12.39 -24.58
C ALA A 244 7.53 -11.23 -24.88
N LEU A 245 7.97 -11.17 -26.13
CA LEU A 245 8.62 -10.02 -26.74
C LEU A 245 7.63 -9.36 -27.69
N VAL A 246 7.26 -8.10 -27.45
CA VAL A 246 6.15 -7.41 -28.15
C VAL A 246 6.65 -6.13 -28.81
N ASP A 247 6.26 -5.89 -30.05
CA ASP A 247 6.40 -4.57 -30.67
C ASP A 247 5.34 -3.62 -30.08
N PRO A 248 5.73 -2.59 -29.30
CA PRO A 248 4.80 -1.70 -28.63
C PRO A 248 3.96 -0.84 -29.59
N ARG A 249 4.35 -0.71 -30.86
CA ARG A 249 3.67 0.12 -31.87
C ARG A 249 2.66 -0.67 -32.69
N THR A 250 2.90 -1.96 -32.91
CA THR A 250 2.09 -2.81 -33.80
C THR A 250 1.35 -3.92 -33.07
N GLY A 251 1.80 -4.30 -31.86
CA GLY A 251 1.29 -5.43 -31.11
C GLY A 251 1.77 -6.79 -31.62
N GLU A 252 2.71 -6.83 -32.58
CA GLU A 252 3.31 -8.09 -33.01
C GLU A 252 4.08 -8.73 -31.84
N GLU A 253 3.67 -9.94 -31.45
CA GLU A 253 4.26 -10.64 -30.31
C GLU A 253 4.96 -11.95 -30.70
N GLN A 254 6.08 -12.22 -30.02
CA GLN A 254 6.74 -13.51 -29.97
C GLN A 254 6.60 -14.07 -28.56
N ARG A 255 5.89 -15.20 -28.43
CA ARG A 255 5.74 -15.90 -27.15
C ARG A 255 7.06 -16.55 -26.75
N LEU A 256 7.49 -16.34 -25.51
CA LEU A 256 8.73 -16.87 -24.93
C LEU A 256 8.46 -17.89 -23.82
N ASP A 257 7.32 -17.80 -23.16
CA ASP A 257 6.89 -18.69 -22.08
C ASP A 257 5.36 -18.95 -22.14
N GLY A 258 4.87 -19.97 -21.44
CA GLY A 258 3.44 -20.35 -21.42
C GLY A 258 2.54 -19.49 -20.54
N VAL A 259 3.08 -18.61 -19.69
CA VAL A 259 2.28 -17.73 -18.82
C VAL A 259 1.63 -16.62 -19.64
N VAL A 260 0.31 -16.67 -19.80
CA VAL A 260 -0.47 -15.70 -20.59
C VAL A 260 -0.95 -14.55 -19.71
N ALA A 261 -0.65 -13.29 -20.08
CA ALA A 261 -1.07 -12.13 -19.30
C ALA A 261 -2.59 -11.88 -19.32
N ARG A 262 -3.14 -11.32 -18.24
CA ARG A 262 -4.55 -10.96 -18.09
C ARG A 262 -4.79 -9.47 -17.80
N GLY A 263 -3.78 -8.78 -17.32
CA GLY A 263 -3.82 -7.35 -16.98
C GLY A 263 -2.43 -6.84 -16.59
N ILE A 264 -2.34 -5.59 -16.16
CA ILE A 264 -1.11 -4.89 -15.79
C ILE A 264 -1.18 -4.42 -14.34
N THR A 265 -0.11 -4.60 -13.57
CA THR A 265 -0.02 -4.09 -12.19
C THR A 265 0.38 -2.61 -12.16
N GLY A 266 0.26 -1.97 -11.00
CA GLY A 266 0.84 -0.63 -10.80
C GLY A 266 2.34 -0.55 -11.12
N THR A 267 3.13 -1.59 -10.79
CA THR A 267 4.55 -1.66 -11.19
C THR A 267 4.73 -1.82 -12.70
N GLY A 268 3.85 -2.59 -13.35
CA GLY A 268 3.81 -2.70 -14.80
C GLY A 268 3.47 -1.36 -15.45
N THR A 269 2.55 -0.58 -14.86
CA THR A 269 2.22 0.78 -15.27
C THR A 269 3.42 1.71 -15.17
N VAL A 270 4.14 1.70 -14.04
CA VAL A 270 5.39 2.45 -13.87
C VAL A 270 6.41 2.05 -14.94
N ALA A 271 6.55 0.76 -15.23
CA ALA A 271 7.47 0.27 -16.25
C ALA A 271 7.06 0.69 -17.67
N ALA A 272 5.77 0.60 -18.02
CA ALA A 272 5.24 1.05 -19.30
C ALA A 272 5.49 2.54 -19.52
N MET A 273 5.25 3.33 -18.48
CA MET A 273 5.50 4.77 -18.49
C MET A 273 6.99 5.08 -18.64
N ALA A 274 7.86 4.45 -17.84
CA ALA A 274 9.31 4.67 -17.89
C ALA A 274 9.91 4.31 -19.25
N ILE A 275 9.63 3.11 -19.75
CA ILE A 275 10.15 2.62 -21.03
C ILE A 275 9.54 3.42 -22.19
N GLY A 276 8.26 3.79 -22.10
CA GLY A 276 7.60 4.65 -23.08
C GLY A 276 8.26 6.03 -23.19
N LEU A 277 8.61 6.65 -22.05
CA LEU A 277 9.34 7.92 -22.01
C LEU A 277 10.77 7.77 -22.55
N GLU A 278 11.50 6.74 -22.10
CA GLU A 278 12.88 6.47 -22.51
C GLU A 278 13.01 6.25 -24.03
N THR A 279 12.06 5.51 -24.61
CA THR A 279 12.04 5.22 -26.06
C THR A 279 11.43 6.33 -26.92
N GLY A 280 10.84 7.35 -26.29
CA GLY A 280 10.11 8.43 -26.97
C GLY A 280 8.78 8.00 -27.60
N ILE A 281 8.26 6.82 -27.27
CA ILE A 281 6.89 6.40 -27.61
C ILE A 281 5.87 7.21 -26.82
N ILE A 282 6.19 7.61 -25.59
CA ILE A 282 5.40 8.57 -24.83
C ILE A 282 6.01 9.96 -25.01
N LYS A 283 5.20 10.89 -25.51
CA LYS A 283 5.49 12.33 -25.60
C LYS A 283 4.39 13.05 -24.86
N LEU A 284 4.59 13.26 -23.56
CA LEU A 284 3.53 13.70 -22.65
C LEU A 284 2.73 14.89 -23.23
N PRO A 285 1.39 14.83 -23.19
CA PRO A 285 0.54 13.77 -22.61
C PRO A 285 0.16 12.63 -23.59
N TYR A 286 0.81 12.51 -24.74
CA TYR A 286 0.38 11.63 -25.85
C TYR A 286 1.20 10.35 -25.98
N VAL A 287 0.58 9.35 -26.60
CA VAL A 287 1.25 8.13 -27.09
C VAL A 287 1.48 8.29 -28.60
N ASP A 288 2.74 8.19 -29.02
CA ASP A 288 3.20 8.38 -30.39
C ASP A 288 3.12 7.07 -31.20
N THR A 289 1.92 6.50 -31.27
CA THR A 289 1.56 5.35 -32.11
C THR A 289 0.30 5.66 -32.94
N PRO A 290 0.06 4.94 -34.06
CA PRO A 290 -1.08 5.24 -34.94
C PRO A 290 -2.45 5.21 -34.24
N ASP A 291 -2.62 4.34 -33.25
CA ASP A 291 -3.86 4.14 -32.51
C ASP A 291 -3.82 4.71 -31.08
N ARG A 292 -2.78 5.48 -30.74
CA ARG A 292 -2.58 6.11 -29.42
C ARG A 292 -2.49 5.10 -28.27
N LYS A 293 -2.01 3.89 -28.56
CA LYS A 293 -1.81 2.80 -27.61
C LYS A 293 -0.40 2.24 -27.68
N ILE A 294 0.10 1.84 -26.53
CA ILE A 294 1.27 0.98 -26.39
C ILE A 294 0.76 -0.44 -26.27
N HIS A 295 1.08 -1.29 -27.25
CA HIS A 295 0.63 -2.67 -27.26
C HIS A 295 1.50 -3.54 -26.36
N LEU A 296 0.85 -4.31 -25.50
CA LEU A 296 1.44 -5.28 -24.59
C LEU A 296 1.01 -6.69 -25.02
N THR A 297 1.51 -7.72 -24.34
CA THR A 297 1.19 -9.11 -24.71
C THR A 297 -0.28 -9.45 -24.51
N ASN A 298 -0.78 -10.40 -25.31
CA ASN A 298 -2.14 -10.93 -25.21
C ASN A 298 -3.24 -9.86 -25.43
N GLY A 299 -2.98 -8.87 -26.29
CA GLY A 299 -3.96 -7.83 -26.64
C GLY A 299 -4.22 -6.80 -25.54
N ILE A 300 -3.46 -6.84 -24.44
CA ILE A 300 -3.45 -5.80 -23.43
C ILE A 300 -2.78 -4.56 -24.04
N TYR A 301 -3.26 -3.37 -23.68
CA TYR A 301 -2.63 -2.12 -24.10
C TYR A 301 -2.51 -1.12 -22.94
N PHE A 302 -1.65 -0.13 -23.11
CA PHE A 302 -1.53 1.04 -22.25
C PHE A 302 -1.75 2.31 -23.09
N GLY A 303 -2.88 2.97 -22.87
CA GLY A 303 -3.37 4.08 -23.69
C GLY A 303 -3.08 5.46 -23.12
N GLU A 304 -3.50 6.51 -23.83
CA GLU A 304 -3.30 7.90 -23.39
C GLU A 304 -4.03 8.26 -22.09
N GLU A 305 -5.18 7.66 -21.80
CA GLU A 305 -5.84 7.86 -20.50
C GLU A 305 -5.02 7.23 -19.37
N ASP A 306 -4.48 6.03 -19.60
CA ASP A 306 -3.60 5.38 -18.63
C ASP A 306 -2.32 6.20 -18.39
N VAL A 307 -1.74 6.79 -19.44
CA VAL A 307 -0.60 7.73 -19.34
C VAL A 307 -0.98 8.95 -18.49
N ARG A 308 -2.19 9.50 -18.66
CA ARG A 308 -2.66 10.64 -17.86
C ARG A 308 -2.86 10.25 -16.39
N GLU A 309 -3.50 9.13 -16.11
CA GLU A 309 -3.74 8.67 -14.73
C GLU A 309 -2.43 8.31 -14.02
N ALA A 310 -1.54 7.60 -14.70
CA ALA A 310 -0.19 7.32 -14.19
C ALA A 310 0.59 8.62 -13.91
N GLY A 311 0.55 9.58 -14.85
CA GLY A 311 1.23 10.87 -14.71
C GLY A 311 0.66 11.76 -13.59
N LYS A 312 -0.66 11.73 -13.35
CA LYS A 312 -1.27 12.40 -12.18
C LYS A 312 -0.73 11.82 -10.88
N ALA A 313 -0.66 10.50 -10.79
CA ALA A 313 -0.17 9.82 -9.61
C ALA A 313 1.32 10.07 -9.36
N THR A 314 2.19 9.90 -10.36
CA THR A 314 3.63 10.19 -10.19
C THR A 314 3.87 11.68 -9.94
N GLY A 315 3.12 12.57 -10.60
CA GLY A 315 3.19 14.01 -10.39
C GLY A 315 2.82 14.42 -8.96
N ALA A 316 1.76 13.87 -8.39
CA ALA A 316 1.35 14.13 -7.01
C ALA A 316 2.40 13.64 -6.00
N ILE A 317 2.92 12.42 -6.18
CA ILE A 317 3.98 11.85 -5.34
C ILE A 317 5.23 12.75 -5.38
N ARG A 318 5.67 13.13 -6.59
CA ARG A 318 6.84 13.99 -6.80
C ARG A 318 6.65 15.38 -6.22
N ALA A 319 5.45 15.95 -6.31
CA ALA A 319 5.11 17.21 -5.66
C ALA A 319 5.21 17.10 -4.14
N GLY A 320 4.74 15.99 -3.55
CA GLY A 320 4.90 15.69 -2.13
C GLY A 320 6.37 15.60 -1.71
N HIS A 321 7.18 14.83 -2.45
CA HIS A 321 8.63 14.74 -2.22
C HIS A 321 9.30 16.11 -2.26
N ARG A 322 9.03 16.88 -3.31
CA ARG A 322 9.60 18.23 -3.47
C ARG A 322 9.18 19.17 -2.36
N THR A 323 7.94 19.08 -1.89
CA THR A 323 7.45 19.88 -0.76
C THR A 323 8.24 19.58 0.51
N LEU A 324 8.48 18.30 0.83
CA LEU A 324 9.29 17.93 1.99
C LEU A 324 10.75 18.37 1.85
N ILE A 325 11.33 18.21 0.66
CA ILE A 325 12.71 18.64 0.37
C ILE A 325 12.87 20.15 0.55
N GLU A 326 11.91 20.92 0.04
CA GLU A 326 11.90 22.38 0.14
C GLU A 326 11.69 22.87 1.57
N GLU A 327 10.78 22.24 2.33
CA GLU A 327 10.56 22.53 3.75
C GLU A 327 11.83 22.32 4.59
N VAL A 328 12.59 21.25 4.29
CA VAL A 328 13.87 20.97 4.96
C VAL A 328 15.00 21.88 4.45
N GLY A 329 14.86 22.44 3.25
CA GLY A 329 15.84 23.35 2.64
C GLY A 329 17.11 22.66 2.14
N VAL A 330 16.99 21.43 1.63
CA VAL A 330 18.11 20.63 1.08
C VAL A 330 18.00 20.46 -0.44
N ASP A 331 19.13 20.21 -1.11
CA ASP A 331 19.14 19.86 -2.53
C ASP A 331 18.73 18.40 -2.75
N ASP A 332 18.12 18.08 -3.90
CA ASP A 332 17.73 16.71 -4.26
C ASP A 332 18.90 15.72 -4.14
N LYS A 333 20.13 16.16 -4.45
CA LYS A 333 21.35 15.34 -4.38
C LYS A 333 21.76 14.99 -2.94
N GLU A 334 21.21 15.67 -1.95
CA GLU A 334 21.47 15.36 -0.55
C GLU A 334 20.69 14.13 -0.07
N ILE A 335 19.56 13.80 -0.71
CA ILE A 335 18.86 12.53 -0.46
C ILE A 335 19.71 11.39 -1.01
N LYS A 336 20.30 10.60 -0.11
CA LYS A 336 21.20 9.50 -0.47
C LYS A 336 20.47 8.19 -0.67
N THR A 337 19.39 7.99 0.07
CA THR A 337 18.64 6.74 0.09
C THR A 337 17.15 7.03 0.04
N MET A 338 16.44 6.33 -0.85
CA MET A 338 15.00 6.35 -0.94
C MET A 338 14.45 4.94 -0.74
N TYR A 339 13.55 4.79 0.23
CA TYR A 339 12.84 3.56 0.53
C TYR A 339 11.45 3.61 -0.08
N MET A 340 11.01 2.49 -0.64
CA MET A 340 9.70 2.35 -1.26
C MET A 340 8.91 1.27 -0.51
N ALA A 341 7.66 1.57 -0.17
CA ALA A 341 6.70 0.63 0.40
C ALA A 341 5.41 0.59 -0.45
N GLY A 342 4.43 -0.19 -0.01
CA GLY A 342 3.15 -0.35 -0.70
C GLY A 342 3.02 -1.65 -1.49
N ALA A 343 1.80 -1.94 -1.98
CA ALA A 343 1.48 -3.15 -2.73
C ALA A 343 2.37 -3.33 -3.98
N SER A 344 2.84 -2.22 -4.55
CA SER A 344 3.74 -2.18 -5.69
C SER A 344 5.22 -2.43 -5.33
N GLY A 345 5.61 -2.33 -4.05
CA GLY A 345 7.02 -2.42 -3.64
C GLY A 345 7.72 -3.76 -3.92
N THR A 346 6.98 -4.85 -4.15
CA THR A 346 7.59 -6.19 -4.35
C THR A 346 8.27 -6.35 -5.71
N TYR A 347 7.73 -5.74 -6.77
CA TYR A 347 8.22 -5.90 -8.15
C TYR A 347 8.68 -4.58 -8.76
N VAL A 348 8.63 -3.48 -8.01
CA VAL A 348 8.99 -2.18 -8.54
C VAL A 348 10.47 -2.13 -8.89
N ASP A 349 10.76 -1.64 -10.09
CA ASP A 349 12.11 -1.28 -10.50
C ASP A 349 12.38 0.15 -10.03
N PRO A 350 13.34 0.37 -9.10
CA PRO A 350 13.58 1.69 -8.53
C PRO A 350 14.12 2.69 -9.55
N ILE A 351 14.82 2.23 -10.60
CA ILE A 351 15.34 3.12 -11.65
C ILE A 351 14.19 3.58 -12.54
N LYS A 352 13.29 2.66 -12.93
CA LYS A 352 12.08 3.04 -13.69
C LYS A 352 11.18 3.97 -12.90
N ALA A 353 11.00 3.73 -11.60
CA ALA A 353 10.23 4.61 -10.73
C ALA A 353 10.86 6.02 -10.61
N GLN A 354 12.18 6.14 -10.67
CA GLN A 354 12.88 7.42 -10.69
C GLN A 354 12.71 8.17 -12.03
N THR A 355 12.57 7.44 -13.14
CA THR A 355 12.41 8.02 -14.48
C THR A 355 11.07 8.73 -14.69
N VAL A 356 10.01 8.25 -14.03
CA VAL A 356 8.61 8.73 -14.18
C VAL A 356 8.22 9.86 -13.23
#